data_AF-A0A524Q7W2-F1
#
_entry.id   AF-A0A524Q7W2-F1
#
_cell.length_a   1.000
_cell.length_b   1.000
_cell.length_c   1.000
_cell.angle_alpha   90.00
_cell.angle_beta   90.00
_cell.angle_gamma   90.00
#
_symmetry.space_group_name_H-M   'P 1'
#
loop_
_entity.id
_entity.type
_entity.pdbx_description
1 polymer ?
#
loop_
_entity_poly.entity_id
_entity_poly.type
_entity_poly.pdbx_seq_one_letter_code
_entity_poly.pdbx_strand_id
1 'polypeptide(L)'
;MTKVLTTVPFTGFYESWHSWNLDRAEESITQDDHGNPMFSLFEHTNIDYSAVFLAYAESYVDSFSSEFDVVLAYESMSSPREYNFTTDILFAEMDIARAYLLFREVRLDGRLDEYAKRRFTSRDGFSSFYDPDWREWGDFSSWDPNQIGTVLAAYVESDSDRFRDWESMESMESAECNGYLDSWIWEAIPPADAERIGKVISYLRDRESRQWRTTSDMRRANLPFTQTPLGAE
;
A
#
# COMPACT_ATOMS: atom_id res chain seq x y z
N MET A 1 1.97 -19.89 -22.33
CA MET A 1 2.66 -18.58 -22.46
C MET A 1 3.82 -18.58 -21.50
N THR A 2 4.98 -18.07 -21.92
CA THR A 2 6.18 -18.05 -21.08
C THR A 2 6.15 -16.76 -20.27
N LYS A 3 6.23 -16.88 -18.94
CA LYS A 3 6.20 -15.73 -18.04
C LYS A 3 7.61 -15.26 -17.69
N VAL A 4 7.73 -13.99 -17.30
CA VAL A 4 8.94 -13.37 -16.74
C VAL A 4 8.56 -12.64 -15.46
N LEU A 5 9.50 -12.52 -14.54
CA LEU A 5 9.35 -11.71 -13.34
C LEU A 5 9.84 -10.29 -13.63
N THR A 6 9.11 -9.28 -13.14
CA THR A 6 9.46 -7.86 -13.26
C THR A 6 9.21 -7.14 -11.95
N THR A 7 9.95 -6.07 -11.66
CA THR A 7 9.53 -5.14 -10.61
C THR A 7 8.43 -4.23 -11.11
N VAL A 8 7.43 -3.95 -10.27
CA VAL A 8 6.40 -2.94 -10.54
C VAL A 8 6.88 -1.60 -9.99
N PRO A 9 6.73 -0.50 -10.73
CA PRO A 9 6.99 0.84 -10.19
C PRO A 9 6.11 1.08 -8.94
N PHE A 10 6.75 1.13 -7.78
CA PHE A 10 6.09 1.30 -6.48
C PHE A 10 6.99 2.15 -5.60
N THR A 11 6.43 3.15 -4.91
CA THR A 11 7.21 4.05 -4.04
C THR A 11 7.57 3.43 -2.69
N GLY A 12 7.00 2.25 -2.39
CA GLY A 12 7.18 1.54 -1.12
C GLY A 12 6.28 2.08 -0.01
N PHE A 13 6.21 1.40 1.13
CA PHE A 13 5.36 1.87 2.24
C PHE A 13 6.04 2.92 3.10
N TYR A 14 7.36 2.85 3.28
CA TYR A 14 8.04 3.73 4.23
C TYR A 14 8.03 5.20 3.79
N GLU A 15 7.56 6.08 4.68
CA GLU A 15 7.44 7.53 4.46
C GLU A 15 6.74 7.90 3.13
N SER A 16 5.73 7.11 2.73
CA SER A 16 5.01 7.30 1.49
C SER A 16 3.53 7.64 1.69
N TRP A 17 2.86 8.03 0.61
CA TRP A 17 1.41 8.19 0.61
C TRP A 17 0.68 6.87 0.94
N HIS A 18 1.27 5.73 0.60
CA HIS A 18 0.71 4.42 0.91
C HIS A 18 0.62 4.20 2.43
N SER A 19 1.67 4.52 3.20
CA SER A 19 1.59 4.48 4.67
C SER A 19 0.61 5.51 5.22
N TRP A 20 0.60 6.73 4.68
CA TRP A 20 -0.30 7.78 5.16
C TRP A 20 -1.79 7.42 4.96
N ASN A 21 -2.13 6.77 3.85
CA ASN A 21 -3.49 6.32 3.59
C ASN A 21 -3.91 5.16 4.50
N LEU A 22 -2.99 4.26 4.83
CA LEU A 22 -3.24 3.21 5.82
C LEU A 22 -3.43 3.78 7.23
N ASP A 23 -2.59 4.73 7.65
CA ASP A 23 -2.73 5.42 8.94
C ASP A 23 -4.09 6.14 9.02
N ARG A 24 -4.47 6.83 7.94
CA ARG A 24 -5.77 7.53 7.84
C ARG A 24 -6.96 6.55 7.89
N ALA A 25 -6.85 5.39 7.25
CA ALA A 25 -7.88 4.35 7.32
C ALA A 25 -8.00 3.77 8.74
N GLU A 26 -6.88 3.55 9.42
CA GLU A 26 -6.89 3.15 10.83
C GLU A 26 -7.54 4.23 11.72
N GLU A 27 -7.17 5.49 11.54
CA GLU A 27 -7.80 6.62 12.24
C GLU A 27 -9.32 6.68 11.97
N SER A 28 -9.75 6.45 10.72
CA SER A 28 -11.16 6.40 10.33
C SER A 28 -11.93 5.32 11.09
N ILE A 29 -11.38 4.10 11.16
CA ILE A 29 -12.00 2.99 11.91
C ILE A 29 -12.08 3.30 13.41
N THR A 30 -11.15 4.09 13.93
CA THR A 30 -11.04 4.38 15.36
C THR A 30 -11.77 5.64 15.81
N GLN A 31 -12.46 6.37 14.95
CA GLN A 31 -13.19 7.60 15.32
C GLN A 31 -14.64 7.33 15.78
N ASP A 32 -15.15 8.19 16.67
CA ASP A 32 -16.57 8.24 17.03
C ASP A 32 -17.41 8.97 15.96
N ASP A 33 -18.73 9.00 16.13
CA ASP A 33 -19.66 9.65 15.19
C ASP A 33 -19.47 11.19 15.13
N HIS A 34 -18.60 11.76 15.96
CA HIS A 34 -18.19 13.16 15.99
C HIS A 34 -16.78 13.40 15.44
N GLY A 35 -16.10 12.35 14.95
CA GLY A 35 -14.74 12.42 14.44
C GLY A 35 -13.67 12.49 15.53
N ASN A 36 -14.01 12.25 16.80
CA ASN A 36 -13.00 12.16 17.86
C ASN A 36 -12.36 10.77 17.86
N PRO A 37 -11.04 10.68 17.91
CA PRO A 37 -10.35 9.40 17.92
C PRO A 37 -10.57 8.66 19.23
N MET A 38 -10.84 7.37 19.15
CA MET A 38 -10.99 6.43 20.25
C MET A 38 -9.71 5.60 20.45
N PHE A 39 -8.55 6.26 20.50
CA PHE A 39 -7.22 5.61 20.53
C PHE A 39 -7.09 4.43 21.50
N SER A 40 -7.70 4.52 22.69
CA SER A 40 -7.65 3.46 23.71
C SER A 40 -8.24 2.10 23.29
N LEU A 41 -9.05 2.06 22.23
CA LEU A 41 -9.66 0.82 21.74
C LEU A 41 -8.71 -0.03 20.89
N PHE A 42 -7.79 0.61 20.19
CA PHE A 42 -6.89 -0.02 19.22
C PHE A 42 -5.45 -0.14 19.72
N GLU A 43 -5.03 0.64 20.72
CA GLU A 43 -3.75 0.47 21.44
C GLU A 43 -3.56 -0.94 22.04
N HIS A 44 -4.63 -1.73 22.12
CA HIS A 44 -4.63 -3.10 22.62
C HIS A 44 -5.08 -4.13 21.59
N THR A 45 -5.07 -3.78 20.30
CA THR A 45 -5.50 -4.66 19.21
C THR A 45 -4.28 -5.18 18.47
N ASN A 46 -4.19 -6.48 18.32
CA ASN A 46 -3.04 -7.10 17.67
C ASN A 46 -3.27 -7.27 16.16
N ILE A 47 -3.29 -6.16 15.42
CA ILE A 47 -3.51 -6.14 13.97
C ILE A 47 -2.35 -6.81 13.24
N ASP A 48 -2.65 -7.73 12.32
CA ASP A 48 -1.66 -8.32 11.41
C ASP A 48 -1.39 -7.41 10.21
N TYR A 49 -0.52 -6.41 10.39
CA TYR A 49 -0.14 -5.52 9.28
C TYR A 49 0.57 -6.23 8.13
N SER A 50 1.13 -7.44 8.34
CA SER A 50 1.72 -8.19 7.23
C SER A 50 0.63 -8.63 6.25
N ALA A 51 -0.54 -9.02 6.75
CA ALA A 51 -1.70 -9.32 5.92
C ALA A 51 -2.26 -8.07 5.23
N VAL A 52 -2.29 -6.93 5.92
CA VAL A 52 -2.73 -5.64 5.34
C VAL A 52 -1.83 -5.23 4.17
N PHE A 53 -0.51 -5.24 4.36
CA PHE A 53 0.43 -4.89 3.30
C PHE A 53 0.39 -5.85 2.11
N LEU A 54 0.15 -7.13 2.35
CA LEU A 54 -0.03 -8.11 1.29
C LEU A 54 -1.28 -7.79 0.44
N ALA A 55 -2.43 -7.59 1.09
CA ALA A 55 -3.67 -7.23 0.40
C ALA A 55 -3.53 -5.91 -0.39
N TYR A 56 -2.84 -4.93 0.20
CA TYR A 56 -2.53 -3.66 -0.47
C TYR A 56 -1.66 -3.89 -1.70
N ALA A 57 -0.59 -4.68 -1.58
CA ALA A 57 0.34 -4.94 -2.66
C ALA A 57 -0.33 -5.69 -3.83
N GLU A 58 -1.16 -6.69 -3.54
CA GLU A 58 -1.96 -7.40 -4.55
C GLU A 58 -2.89 -6.42 -5.29
N SER A 59 -3.66 -5.63 -4.55
CA SER A 59 -4.56 -4.63 -5.13
C SER A 59 -3.81 -3.56 -5.93
N TYR A 60 -2.63 -3.15 -5.49
CA TYR A 60 -1.81 -2.17 -6.21
C TYR A 60 -1.39 -2.72 -7.57
N VAL A 61 -0.91 -3.97 -7.62
CA VAL A 61 -0.50 -4.60 -8.89
C VAL A 61 -1.71 -4.74 -9.83
N ASP A 62 -2.89 -5.11 -9.31
CA ASP A 62 -4.10 -5.23 -10.11
C ASP A 62 -4.59 -3.88 -10.66
N SER A 63 -4.58 -2.84 -9.83
CA SER A 63 -4.89 -1.47 -10.24
C SER A 63 -3.91 -0.97 -11.29
N PHE A 64 -2.61 -1.09 -11.04
CA PHE A 64 -1.54 -0.71 -11.96
C PHE A 64 -1.66 -1.46 -13.30
N SER A 65 -1.94 -2.76 -13.24
CA SER A 65 -2.14 -3.60 -14.43
C SER A 65 -3.28 -3.08 -15.30
N SER A 66 -4.39 -2.68 -14.66
CA SER A 66 -5.59 -2.17 -15.32
C SER A 66 -5.40 -0.76 -15.87
N GLU A 67 -4.72 0.10 -15.12
CA GLU A 67 -4.48 1.50 -15.46
C GLU A 67 -3.61 1.65 -16.72
N PHE A 68 -2.53 0.86 -16.82
CA PHE A 68 -1.56 0.97 -17.91
C PHE A 68 -1.76 -0.07 -19.03
N ASP A 69 -2.84 -0.86 -18.98
CA ASP A 69 -3.12 -1.96 -19.92
C ASP A 69 -1.91 -2.91 -20.11
N VAL A 70 -1.32 -3.29 -18.98
CA VAL A 70 -0.24 -4.27 -18.91
C VAL A 70 -0.69 -5.39 -18.00
N VAL A 71 -1.00 -6.56 -18.54
CA VAL A 71 -1.41 -7.74 -17.74
C VAL A 71 -0.25 -8.17 -16.83
N LEU A 72 -0.42 -7.93 -15.54
CA LEU A 72 0.49 -8.33 -14.47
C LEU A 72 -0.24 -9.26 -13.52
N ALA A 73 0.49 -10.14 -12.87
CA ALA A 73 -0.01 -10.91 -11.73
C ALA A 73 0.95 -10.72 -10.56
N TYR A 74 0.44 -10.31 -9.40
CA TYR A 74 1.25 -10.21 -8.19
C TYR A 74 1.98 -11.54 -7.91
N GLU A 75 3.26 -11.46 -7.55
CA GLU A 75 4.06 -12.63 -7.19
C GLU A 75 4.57 -12.52 -5.76
N SER A 76 5.29 -11.44 -5.43
CA SER A 76 5.83 -11.24 -4.10
C SER A 76 6.16 -9.77 -3.82
N MET A 77 6.45 -9.50 -2.55
CA MET A 77 7.02 -8.24 -2.09
C MET A 77 8.30 -8.50 -1.31
N SER A 78 9.33 -7.72 -1.58
CA SER A 78 10.56 -7.71 -0.80
C SER A 78 10.65 -6.45 0.04
N SER A 79 10.48 -6.61 1.34
CA SER A 79 10.68 -5.55 2.34
C SER A 79 12.12 -5.57 2.87
N PRO A 80 12.82 -4.43 2.91
CA PRO A 80 14.16 -4.37 3.46
C PRO A 80 14.19 -4.53 4.98
N ARG A 81 15.34 -4.99 5.49
CA ARG A 81 15.58 -5.01 6.95
C ARG A 81 15.70 -3.60 7.53
N GLU A 82 16.26 -2.67 6.75
CA GLU A 82 16.51 -1.28 7.15
C GLU A 82 16.03 -0.34 6.03
N TYR A 83 15.02 0.47 6.35
CA TYR A 83 14.36 1.35 5.37
C TYR A 83 15.13 2.64 5.04
N ASN A 84 16.28 2.86 5.68
CA ASN A 84 17.10 4.07 5.48
C ASN A 84 17.74 4.16 4.09
N PHE A 85 17.79 3.06 3.33
CA PHE A 85 18.51 2.96 2.05
C PHE A 85 17.66 2.44 0.91
N THR A 86 16.53 1.80 1.21
CA THR A 86 15.63 1.21 0.22
C THR A 86 14.26 1.03 0.86
N THR A 87 13.28 0.69 0.04
CA THR A 87 11.88 0.56 0.42
C THR A 87 11.33 -0.74 -0.15
N ASP A 88 10.06 -1.02 0.09
CA ASP A 88 9.42 -2.24 -0.40
C ASP A 88 9.43 -2.30 -1.93
N ILE A 89 9.76 -3.47 -2.48
CA ILE A 89 9.76 -3.73 -3.92
C ILE A 89 8.69 -4.76 -4.24
N LEU A 90 7.80 -4.44 -5.17
CA LEU A 90 6.79 -5.35 -5.67
C LEU A 90 7.29 -6.10 -6.90
N PHE A 91 7.11 -7.41 -6.89
CA PHE A 91 7.37 -8.28 -8.03
C PHE A 91 6.07 -8.80 -8.61
N ALA A 92 6.00 -8.80 -9.93
CA ALA A 92 4.87 -9.32 -10.67
C ALA A 92 5.34 -10.17 -11.85
N GLU A 93 4.52 -11.15 -12.23
CA GLU A 93 4.72 -11.91 -13.45
C GLU A 93 4.04 -11.23 -14.64
N MET A 94 4.69 -11.26 -15.80
CA MET A 94 4.10 -10.82 -17.06
C MET A 94 4.45 -11.76 -18.21
N ASP A 95 3.68 -11.70 -19.30
CA ASP A 95 4.00 -12.47 -20.51
C ASP A 95 5.28 -11.93 -21.17
N ILE A 96 6.21 -12.83 -21.50
CA ILE A 96 7.49 -12.46 -22.11
C ILE A 96 7.30 -11.75 -23.45
N ALA A 97 6.28 -12.14 -24.23
CA ALA A 97 6.01 -11.52 -25.50
C ALA A 97 5.58 -10.05 -25.31
N ARG A 98 4.76 -9.77 -24.28
CA ARG A 98 4.39 -8.40 -23.91
C ARG A 98 5.62 -7.63 -23.42
N ALA A 99 6.47 -8.20 -22.56
CA ALA A 99 7.70 -7.56 -22.11
C ALA A 99 8.61 -7.15 -23.28
N TYR A 100 8.79 -8.03 -24.28
CA TYR A 100 9.52 -7.72 -25.50
C TYR A 100 8.88 -6.60 -26.34
N LEU A 101 7.55 -6.55 -26.41
CA LEU A 101 6.84 -5.47 -27.11
C LEU A 101 7.09 -4.12 -26.44
N LEU A 102 6.95 -4.05 -25.11
CA LEU A 102 7.23 -2.84 -24.34
C LEU A 102 8.69 -2.41 -24.56
N PHE A 103 9.64 -3.34 -24.46
CA PHE A 103 11.05 -3.07 -24.71
C PHE A 103 11.29 -2.46 -26.09
N ARG A 104 10.68 -3.00 -27.14
CA ARG A 104 10.83 -2.45 -28.50
C ARG A 104 10.30 -1.03 -28.59
N GLU A 105 9.18 -0.76 -27.94
CA GLU A 105 8.54 0.56 -27.94
C GLU A 105 9.42 1.61 -27.26
N VAL A 106 9.77 1.39 -25.98
CA VAL A 106 10.57 2.35 -25.20
C VAL A 106 11.99 2.53 -25.74
N ARG A 107 12.53 1.50 -26.41
CA ARG A 107 13.82 1.57 -27.09
C ARG A 107 13.76 2.45 -28.33
N LEU A 108 12.73 2.31 -29.16
CA LEU A 108 12.61 3.07 -30.41
C LEU A 108 12.46 4.57 -30.14
N ASP A 109 11.79 4.91 -29.04
CA ASP A 109 11.57 6.29 -28.63
C ASP A 109 12.75 6.87 -27.84
N GLY A 110 13.80 6.08 -27.57
CA GLY A 110 15.00 6.50 -26.82
C GLY A 110 14.80 6.65 -25.31
N ARG A 111 13.57 6.49 -24.79
CA ARG A 111 13.21 6.65 -23.37
C ARG A 111 13.98 5.71 -22.45
N LEU A 112 14.26 4.49 -22.91
CA LEU A 112 15.04 3.53 -22.14
C LEU A 112 16.46 4.05 -21.83
N ASP A 113 17.04 4.88 -22.70
CA ASP A 113 18.36 5.48 -22.46
C ASP A 113 18.32 6.47 -21.30
N GLU A 114 17.28 7.30 -21.22
CA GLU A 114 17.10 8.26 -20.13
C GLU A 114 16.82 7.54 -18.81
N TYR A 115 15.94 6.55 -18.84
CA TYR A 115 15.53 5.80 -17.67
C TYR A 115 16.65 4.96 -17.06
N ALA A 116 17.38 4.21 -17.89
CA ALA A 116 18.50 3.41 -17.45
C ALA A 116 19.59 4.29 -16.81
N LYS A 117 19.91 5.43 -17.45
CA LYS A 117 20.85 6.41 -16.89
C LYS A 117 20.36 6.97 -15.55
N ARG A 118 19.11 7.42 -15.46
CA ARG A 118 18.56 8.00 -14.23
C ARG A 118 18.55 6.99 -13.08
N ARG A 119 18.20 5.74 -13.35
CA ARG A 119 18.06 4.67 -12.34
C ARG A 119 19.39 4.08 -11.89
N PHE A 120 20.37 3.97 -12.78
CA PHE A 120 21.59 3.20 -12.55
C PHE A 120 22.89 4.03 -12.56
N THR A 121 22.80 5.36 -12.65
CA THR A 121 23.97 6.23 -12.43
C THR A 121 24.31 6.28 -10.95
N SER A 122 25.50 5.79 -10.60
CA SER A 122 26.04 5.91 -9.24
C SER A 122 26.29 7.39 -8.88
N ARG A 123 25.96 7.77 -7.64
CA ARG A 123 26.10 9.11 -7.08
C ARG A 123 26.40 9.01 -5.58
N ASP A 124 26.74 10.12 -4.94
CA ASP A 124 27.00 10.12 -3.50
C ASP A 124 25.78 9.55 -2.73
N GLY A 125 26.01 8.49 -1.95
CA GLY A 125 24.96 7.77 -1.22
C GLY A 125 24.22 6.69 -2.03
N PHE A 126 24.52 6.49 -3.31
CA PHE A 126 23.93 5.45 -4.15
C PHE A 126 24.94 4.84 -5.10
N SER A 127 25.26 3.55 -4.93
CA SER A 127 26.07 2.80 -5.88
C SER A 127 25.21 1.79 -6.61
N SER A 128 25.11 1.94 -7.93
CA SER A 128 24.43 0.96 -8.77
C SER A 128 25.33 -0.24 -9.07
N PHE A 129 24.75 -1.43 -9.08
CA PHE A 129 25.39 -2.65 -9.59
C PHE A 129 25.16 -2.88 -11.09
N TYR A 130 24.35 -2.03 -11.73
CA TYR A 130 24.04 -2.09 -13.15
C TYR A 130 24.74 -0.95 -13.91
N ASP A 131 25.11 -1.22 -15.16
CA ASP A 131 25.61 -0.19 -16.07
C ASP A 131 24.46 0.77 -16.46
N PRO A 132 24.67 2.10 -16.47
CA PRO A 132 23.67 3.05 -16.92
C PRO A 132 23.33 2.96 -18.43
N ASP A 133 24.16 2.31 -19.25
CA ASP A 133 23.81 1.95 -20.63
C ASP A 133 23.21 0.54 -20.67
N TRP A 134 21.91 0.46 -20.94
CA TRP A 134 21.19 -0.82 -21.01
C TRP A 134 21.73 -1.76 -22.10
N ARG A 135 22.48 -1.24 -23.08
CA ARG A 135 23.10 -2.06 -24.13
C ARG A 135 24.20 -2.97 -23.59
N GLU A 136 24.78 -2.62 -22.44
CA GLU A 136 25.81 -3.42 -21.75
C GLU A 136 25.20 -4.54 -20.89
N TRP A 137 23.88 -4.61 -20.75
CA TRP A 137 23.18 -5.63 -19.96
C TRP A 137 23.11 -7.01 -20.64
N GLY A 138 23.50 -7.09 -21.92
CA GLY A 138 23.43 -8.30 -22.72
C GLY A 138 22.05 -8.56 -23.32
N ASP A 139 21.79 -9.82 -23.67
CA ASP A 139 20.56 -10.23 -24.34
C ASP A 139 19.33 -10.07 -23.44
N PHE A 140 18.23 -9.54 -23.99
CA PHE A 140 17.00 -9.31 -23.23
C PHE A 140 16.48 -10.58 -22.52
N SER A 141 16.72 -11.77 -23.09
CA SER A 141 16.31 -13.04 -22.48
C SER A 141 17.06 -13.38 -21.20
N SER A 142 18.20 -12.75 -20.93
CA SER A 142 18.96 -12.93 -19.69
C SER A 142 18.74 -11.80 -18.68
N TRP A 143 17.83 -10.87 -18.97
CA TRP A 143 17.56 -9.75 -18.08
C TRP A 143 16.86 -10.21 -16.81
N ASP A 144 17.23 -9.57 -15.71
CA ASP A 144 16.64 -9.81 -14.40
C ASP A 144 15.37 -8.94 -14.17
N PRO A 145 14.65 -9.14 -13.06
CA PRO A 145 13.41 -8.41 -12.80
C PRO A 145 13.58 -6.89 -12.70
N ASN A 146 14.75 -6.38 -12.28
CA ASN A 146 15.01 -4.94 -12.18
C ASN A 146 15.22 -4.32 -13.56
N GLN A 147 15.90 -5.04 -14.45
CA GLN A 147 16.12 -4.62 -15.83
C GLN A 147 14.79 -4.63 -16.61
N ILE A 148 13.96 -5.67 -16.44
CA ILE A 148 12.62 -5.74 -17.05
C ILE A 148 11.70 -4.68 -16.43
N GLY A 149 11.77 -4.46 -15.12
CA GLY A 149 11.03 -3.41 -14.44
C GLY A 149 11.42 -1.99 -14.88
N THR A 150 12.66 -1.80 -15.34
CA THR A 150 13.09 -0.53 -15.94
C THR A 150 12.39 -0.27 -17.27
N VAL A 151 12.15 -1.32 -18.07
CA VAL A 151 11.35 -1.22 -19.30
C VAL A 151 9.91 -0.86 -18.98
N LEU A 152 9.31 -1.51 -17.97
CA LEU A 152 7.95 -1.22 -17.53
C LEU A 152 7.82 0.22 -17.05
N ALA A 153 8.75 0.68 -16.19
CA ALA A 153 8.79 2.06 -15.71
C ALA A 153 8.93 3.08 -16.87
N ALA A 154 9.82 2.80 -17.81
CA ALA A 154 10.01 3.66 -18.99
C ALA A 154 8.79 3.72 -19.92
N TYR A 155 7.96 2.67 -19.92
CA TYR A 155 6.71 2.64 -20.69
C TYR A 155 5.63 3.48 -20.00
N VAL A 156 5.47 3.37 -18.68
CA VAL A 156 4.37 4.06 -17.98
C VAL A 156 4.57 5.58 -17.85
N GLU A 157 5.79 6.09 -17.62
CA GLU A 157 6.06 7.56 -17.65
C GLU A 157 5.92 8.17 -19.06
N SER A 158 5.53 7.37 -20.04
CA SER A 158 5.43 7.80 -21.41
C SER A 158 4.01 7.86 -21.96
N ASP A 159 3.12 7.08 -21.34
CA ASP A 159 1.67 7.19 -21.53
C ASP A 159 1.11 8.36 -20.69
N SER A 160 1.86 8.79 -19.67
CA SER A 160 1.53 9.92 -18.82
C SER A 160 2.78 10.81 -18.61
N ASP A 161 2.68 12.13 -18.89
CA ASP A 161 3.67 13.14 -18.42
C ASP A 161 3.70 13.24 -16.86
N ARG A 162 3.17 12.23 -16.15
CA ARG A 162 2.54 12.32 -14.84
C ARG A 162 2.90 11.19 -13.89
N PHE A 163 3.72 10.20 -14.30
CA PHE A 163 4.29 9.16 -13.42
C PHE A 163 5.35 9.72 -12.44
N ARG A 164 5.08 10.90 -11.88
CA ARG A 164 5.63 11.36 -10.60
C ARG A 164 4.83 10.67 -9.50
N ASP A 165 5.32 10.74 -8.27
CA ASP A 165 4.74 10.16 -7.04
C ASP A 165 3.21 10.31 -6.86
N TRP A 166 2.58 11.23 -7.60
CA TRP A 166 1.14 11.44 -7.68
C TRP A 166 0.35 10.32 -8.37
N GLU A 167 0.86 9.66 -9.41
CA GLU A 167 0.09 8.57 -10.07
C GLU A 167 0.08 7.28 -9.25
N SER A 168 1.11 7.03 -8.44
CA SER A 168 1.06 5.94 -7.46
C SER A 168 -0.09 6.11 -6.45
N MET A 169 -0.52 7.35 -6.20
CA MET A 169 -1.70 7.67 -5.39
C MET A 169 -3.00 7.42 -6.18
N GLU A 170 -3.05 7.80 -7.46
CA GLU A 170 -4.24 7.56 -8.33
C GLU A 170 -4.54 6.06 -8.47
N SER A 171 -3.52 5.20 -8.58
CA SER A 171 -3.71 3.74 -8.65
C SER A 171 -4.44 3.14 -7.43
N MET A 172 -4.40 3.82 -6.27
CA MET A 172 -5.05 3.35 -5.04
C MET A 172 -6.24 4.21 -4.60
N GLU A 173 -6.60 5.25 -5.35
CA GLU A 173 -7.75 6.12 -5.07
C GLU A 173 -9.05 5.31 -4.96
N SER A 174 -9.22 4.31 -5.82
CA SER A 174 -10.39 3.41 -5.76
C SER A 174 -10.44 2.61 -4.46
N ALA A 175 -9.29 2.10 -4.00
CA ALA A 175 -9.23 1.33 -2.75
C ALA A 175 -9.52 2.21 -1.54
N GLU A 176 -9.04 3.45 -1.55
CA GLU A 176 -9.29 4.46 -0.53
C GLU A 176 -10.76 4.89 -0.49
N CYS A 177 -11.35 5.21 -1.65
CA CYS A 177 -12.71 5.74 -1.73
C CYS A 177 -13.78 4.66 -1.51
N ASN A 178 -13.46 3.39 -1.74
CA ASN A 178 -14.41 2.28 -1.58
C ASN A 178 -14.26 1.54 -0.24
N GLY A 179 -13.42 2.03 0.68
CA GLY A 179 -13.25 1.44 2.02
C GLY A 179 -12.51 0.10 2.03
N TYR A 180 -11.72 -0.21 1.00
CA TYR A 180 -10.92 -1.43 0.98
C TYR A 180 -9.80 -1.37 2.02
N LEU A 181 -9.19 -0.20 2.24
CA LEU A 181 -8.18 -0.03 3.29
C LEU A 181 -8.76 -0.35 4.66
N ASP A 182 -9.93 0.21 4.99
CA ASP A 182 -10.64 -0.05 6.24
C ASP A 182 -10.97 -1.54 6.38
N SER A 183 -11.40 -2.17 5.29
CA SER A 183 -11.77 -3.59 5.26
C SER A 183 -10.55 -4.49 5.52
N TRP A 184 -9.42 -4.24 4.87
CA TRP A 184 -8.19 -5.03 5.07
C TRP A 184 -7.65 -4.89 6.49
N ILE A 185 -7.67 -3.68 7.05
CA ILE A 185 -7.28 -3.45 8.44
C ILE A 185 -8.22 -4.22 9.38
N TRP A 186 -9.53 -4.13 9.16
CA TRP A 186 -10.52 -4.82 10.00
C TRP A 186 -10.39 -6.35 9.92
N GLU A 187 -10.17 -6.90 8.72
CA GLU A 187 -9.98 -8.34 8.50
C GLU A 187 -8.67 -8.87 9.09
N ALA A 188 -7.66 -8.00 9.24
CA ALA A 188 -6.39 -8.31 9.90
C ALA A 188 -6.48 -8.29 11.44
N ILE A 189 -7.61 -7.90 12.02
CA ILE A 189 -7.84 -7.94 13.47
C ILE A 189 -8.18 -9.37 13.90
N PRO A 190 -7.52 -9.92 14.94
CA PRO A 190 -7.88 -11.22 15.51
C PRO A 190 -9.36 -11.25 15.93
N PRO A 191 -10.10 -12.36 15.67
CA PRO A 191 -11.55 -12.40 15.93
C PRO A 191 -11.96 -12.01 17.35
N ALA A 192 -11.15 -12.36 18.36
CA ALA A 192 -11.42 -12.01 19.75
C ALA A 192 -11.32 -10.49 20.00
N ASP A 193 -10.34 -9.83 19.38
CA ASP A 193 -10.15 -8.38 19.50
C ASP A 193 -11.25 -7.64 18.72
N ALA A 194 -11.61 -8.12 17.53
CA ALA A 194 -12.70 -7.57 16.72
C ALA A 194 -14.04 -7.66 17.47
N GLU A 195 -14.34 -8.78 18.14
CA GLU A 195 -15.54 -8.94 18.97
C GLU A 195 -15.53 -7.95 20.14
N ARG A 196 -14.37 -7.78 20.81
CA ARG A 196 -14.22 -6.83 21.91
C ARG A 196 -14.48 -5.40 21.44
N ILE A 197 -13.87 -4.99 20.33
CA ILE A 197 -14.06 -3.65 19.73
C ILE A 197 -15.54 -3.45 19.39
N GLY A 198 -16.18 -4.41 18.74
CA GLY A 198 -17.60 -4.36 18.41
C GLY A 198 -18.51 -4.18 19.65
N LYS A 199 -18.20 -4.86 20.76
CA LYS A 199 -18.93 -4.68 22.03
C LYS A 199 -18.76 -3.27 22.59
N VAL A 200 -17.54 -2.72 22.57
CA VAL A 200 -17.30 -1.37 23.08
C VAL A 200 -17.98 -0.32 22.21
N ILE A 201 -17.86 -0.41 20.89
CA ILE A 201 -18.55 0.48 19.95
C ILE A 201 -20.07 0.43 20.18
N SER A 202 -20.65 -0.77 20.27
CA SER A 202 -22.08 -0.93 20.56
C SER A 202 -22.45 -0.30 21.90
N TYR A 203 -21.63 -0.48 22.94
CA TYR A 203 -21.87 0.13 24.25
C TYR A 203 -21.83 1.66 24.21
N LEU A 204 -20.87 2.24 23.48
CA LEU A 204 -20.74 3.69 23.33
C LEU A 204 -21.93 4.29 22.57
N ARG A 205 -22.35 3.66 21.46
CA ARG A 205 -23.56 4.07 20.70
C ARG A 205 -24.84 3.94 21.53
N ASP A 206 -25.00 2.83 22.26
CA ASP A 206 -26.12 2.63 23.16
C ASP A 206 -26.11 3.64 24.31
N ARG A 207 -24.93 4.09 24.75
CA ARG A 207 -24.80 5.10 25.80
C ARG A 207 -25.21 6.48 25.31
N GLU A 208 -24.84 6.87 24.09
CA GLU A 208 -25.22 8.16 23.51
C GLU A 208 -26.73 8.27 23.24
N SER A 209 -27.35 7.17 22.79
CA SER A 209 -28.78 7.12 22.47
C SER A 209 -29.70 7.02 23.70
N ARG A 210 -29.17 6.88 24.91
CA ARG A 210 -29.97 6.76 26.14
C ARG A 210 -30.70 8.06 26.47
N GLN A 211 -32.03 8.01 26.49
CA GLN A 211 -32.84 9.08 27.08
C GLN A 211 -32.76 9.03 28.61
N TRP A 212 -32.13 10.03 29.20
CA TRP A 212 -31.98 10.17 30.65
C TRP A 212 -33.32 10.58 31.28
N ARG A 213 -33.84 9.76 32.20
CA ARG A 213 -35.05 10.09 32.95
C ARG A 213 -34.77 10.97 34.16
N THR A 214 -33.56 10.90 34.71
CA THR A 214 -33.14 11.68 35.89
C THR A 214 -31.71 12.20 35.76
N THR A 215 -31.38 13.26 36.50
CA THR A 215 -30.03 13.84 36.57
C THR A 215 -29.01 12.88 37.19
N SER A 216 -29.46 11.95 38.04
CA SER A 216 -28.64 10.86 38.58
C SER A 216 -28.26 9.83 37.52
N ASP A 217 -29.16 9.50 36.59
CA ASP A 217 -28.88 8.60 35.47
C ASP A 217 -27.81 9.20 34.55
N MET A 218 -27.93 10.50 34.27
CA MET A 218 -26.96 11.26 33.48
C MET A 218 -25.56 11.27 34.13
N ARG A 219 -25.46 11.43 35.46
CA ARG A 219 -24.17 11.41 36.16
C ARG A 219 -23.50 10.05 36.16
N ARG A 220 -24.25 8.96 36.37
CA ARG A 220 -23.72 7.59 36.37
C ARG A 220 -23.29 7.17 34.95
N ALA A 221 -23.95 7.69 33.93
CA ALA A 221 -23.59 7.47 32.54
C ALA A 221 -22.51 8.41 32.01
N ASN A 222 -22.03 9.40 32.77
CA ASN A 222 -20.88 10.26 32.40
C ASN A 222 -19.58 9.85 33.11
N LEU A 223 -19.54 8.66 33.69
CA LEU A 223 -18.30 8.12 34.26
C LEU A 223 -17.27 7.86 33.15
N PRO A 224 -15.96 8.05 33.43
CA PRO A 224 -14.89 7.62 32.54
C PRO A 224 -15.00 6.12 32.22
N PHE A 225 -14.58 5.69 31.02
CA PHE A 225 -14.63 4.28 30.62
C PHE A 225 -13.99 3.34 31.67
N THR A 226 -12.87 3.77 32.26
CA THR A 226 -12.13 3.09 33.34
C THR A 226 -12.93 2.87 34.63
N GLN A 227 -14.07 3.53 34.79
CA GLN A 227 -14.97 3.39 35.93
C GLN A 227 -16.27 2.66 35.57
N THR A 228 -16.33 2.08 34.37
CA THR A 228 -17.44 1.23 33.92
C THR A 228 -17.08 -0.25 34.11
N PRO A 229 -18.08 -1.15 34.22
CA PRO A 229 -17.83 -2.58 34.34
C PRO A 229 -16.99 -3.20 33.21
N LEU A 230 -16.91 -2.53 32.05
CA LEU A 230 -16.16 -2.98 30.87
C LEU A 230 -14.74 -2.41 30.79
N GLY A 231 -14.45 -1.31 31.50
CA GLY A 231 -13.12 -0.68 31.51
C GLY A 231 -12.32 -0.94 32.79
N ALA A 232 -12.82 -1.82 33.65
CA ALA A 232 -12.18 -2.23 34.89
C ALA A 232 -11.44 -3.58 34.79
N GLU A 233 -11.44 -4.20 33.60
CA GLU A 233 -10.66 -5.41 33.27
C GLU A 233 -9.36 -5.05 32.56
#